data_AF-A0A9D2DM16-F1
#
_entry.id   AF-A0A9D2DM16-F1
#
_cell.length_a   1.000
_cell.length_b   1.000
_cell.length_c   1.000
_cell.angle_alpha   90.00
_cell.angle_beta   90.00
_cell.angle_gamma   90.00
#
_symmetry.space_group_name_H-M   'P 1'
#
loop_
_entity.id
_entity.type
_entity.pdbx_description
1 polymer ?
#
loop_
_entity_poly.entity_id
_entity_poly.type
_entity_poly.pdbx_seq_one_letter_code
_entity_poly.pdbx_strand_id
1 'polypeptide(L)'
;MRTASTIAKIIMWVALVFYVLLQTVAILSIHFGNNAAAIEAGQPDSVYSVIPLLVTTVVMLAAVILFTVWKKRRYIGLAVALAAGVAIVVIALDMGRAFPVRISSYDTDPGLTTWKLIWRHIGMVLVPLAMIPAWLCERAYMNDRDFQLSLAKEPTFDLSGAAIFADEGGAPAPETGHRLKKSLRRKQQAAGKADPKGRGANKPDKSA
;
A
#
# COMPACT_ATOMS: atom_id res chain seq x y z
N MET A 1 16.70 -2.95 -5.44
CA MET A 1 15.25 -2.75 -5.13
C MET A 1 14.83 -1.28 -5.02
N ARG A 2 15.58 -0.40 -4.37
CA ARG A 2 15.21 1.03 -4.24
C ARG A 2 14.99 1.73 -5.59
N THR A 3 15.87 1.54 -6.56
CA THR A 3 15.78 2.16 -7.90
C THR A 3 14.52 1.74 -8.65
N ALA A 4 14.17 0.44 -8.63
CA ALA A 4 12.96 -0.09 -9.26
C ALA A 4 11.67 0.51 -8.65
N SER A 5 11.62 0.65 -7.32
CA SER A 5 10.50 1.33 -6.66
C SER A 5 10.41 2.81 -7.06
N THR A 6 11.53 3.53 -7.13
CA THR A 6 11.56 4.93 -7.56
C THR A 6 11.08 5.08 -9.00
N ILE A 7 11.56 4.22 -9.91
CA ILE A 7 11.12 4.21 -11.31
C ILE A 7 9.61 3.97 -11.41
N ALA A 8 9.07 2.98 -10.70
CA ALA A 8 7.64 2.69 -10.69
C ALA A 8 6.80 3.88 -10.19
N LYS A 9 7.28 4.62 -9.19
CA LYS A 9 6.63 5.85 -8.71
C LYS A 9 6.71 6.99 -9.71
N ILE A 10 7.84 7.15 -10.40
CA ILE A 10 7.98 8.16 -11.45
C ILE A 10 6.98 7.85 -12.57
N ILE A 11 6.93 6.60 -13.04
CA ILE A 11 5.98 6.16 -14.07
C ILE A 11 4.53 6.39 -13.60
N MET A 12 4.20 6.05 -12.35
CA MET A 12 2.88 6.30 -11.77
C MET A 12 2.51 7.79 -11.83
N TRP A 13 3.41 8.69 -11.41
CA TRP A 13 3.15 10.14 -11.44
C TRP A 13 3.04 10.69 -12.86
N VAL A 14 3.91 10.26 -13.77
CA VAL A 14 3.88 10.65 -15.18
C VAL A 14 2.55 10.21 -15.80
N ALA A 15 2.16 8.95 -15.60
CA ALA A 15 0.88 8.43 -16.07
C ALA A 15 -0.28 9.21 -15.47
N LEU A 16 -0.27 9.48 -14.16
CA LEU A 16 -1.33 10.24 -13.49
C LEU A 16 -1.49 11.63 -14.12
N VAL A 17 -0.40 12.40 -14.23
CA VAL A 17 -0.47 13.76 -14.79
C VAL A 17 -0.94 13.74 -16.24
N PHE A 18 -0.38 12.84 -17.04
CA PHE A 18 -0.73 12.70 -18.45
C PHE A 18 -2.21 12.33 -18.64
N TYR A 19 -2.71 11.32 -17.93
CA TYR A 19 -4.09 10.88 -18.08
C TYR A 19 -5.10 11.82 -17.43
N VAL A 20 -4.75 12.52 -16.34
CA VAL A 20 -5.59 13.59 -15.79
C VAL A 20 -5.76 14.70 -16.83
N LEU A 21 -4.70 15.08 -17.55
CA LEU A 21 -4.79 16.07 -18.62
C LEU A 21 -5.68 15.59 -19.78
N LEU A 22 -5.53 14.34 -20.22
CA LEU A 22 -6.41 13.79 -21.28
C LEU A 22 -7.88 13.75 -20.85
N GLN A 23 -8.13 13.46 -19.57
CA GLN A 23 -9.45 13.40 -18.96
C GLN A 23 -10.07 14.79 -18.81
N THR A 24 -9.31 15.82 -18.42
CA THR A 24 -9.81 17.19 -18.36
C THR A 24 -10.16 17.71 -19.74
N VAL A 25 -9.32 17.46 -20.76
CA VAL A 25 -9.65 17.80 -22.15
C VAL A 25 -10.91 17.05 -22.62
N ALA A 26 -11.15 15.82 -22.16
CA ALA A 26 -12.38 15.10 -22.49
C ALA A 26 -13.62 15.71 -21.85
N ILE A 27 -13.53 16.07 -20.57
CA ILE A 27 -14.61 16.75 -19.85
C ILE A 27 -14.95 18.08 -20.54
N LEU A 28 -13.94 18.88 -20.89
CA LEU A 28 -14.12 20.15 -21.60
C LEU A 28 -14.74 19.94 -22.98
N SER A 29 -14.29 18.93 -23.73
CA SER A 29 -14.81 18.60 -25.06
C SER A 29 -16.28 18.19 -25.01
N ILE A 30 -16.71 17.43 -24.00
CA ILE A 30 -18.12 17.04 -23.83
C ILE A 30 -18.95 18.26 -23.42
N HIS A 31 -18.45 19.05 -22.47
CA HIS A 31 -19.18 20.19 -21.93
C HIS A 31 -19.38 21.31 -22.96
N PHE A 32 -18.31 21.72 -23.65
CA PHE A 32 -18.37 22.82 -24.61
C PHE A 32 -18.70 22.40 -26.03
N GLY A 33 -18.38 21.17 -26.42
CA GLY A 33 -18.67 20.68 -27.77
C GLY A 33 -20.06 20.07 -27.86
N ASN A 34 -20.25 18.95 -27.16
CA ASN A 34 -21.47 18.16 -27.30
C ASN A 34 -22.68 18.76 -26.57
N ASN A 35 -22.50 19.13 -25.30
CA ASN A 35 -23.61 19.57 -24.47
C ASN A 35 -24.09 20.97 -24.86
N ALA A 36 -23.18 21.87 -25.26
CA ALA A 36 -23.57 23.18 -25.78
C ALA A 36 -24.39 23.06 -27.08
N ALA A 37 -23.93 22.24 -28.04
CA ALA A 37 -24.65 22.00 -29.29
C ALA A 37 -26.04 21.35 -29.06
N ALA A 38 -26.15 20.42 -28.10
CA ALA A 38 -27.41 19.78 -27.74
C ALA A 38 -28.42 20.75 -27.11
N ILE A 39 -27.94 21.69 -26.28
CA ILE A 39 -28.76 22.74 -25.69
C ILE A 39 -29.23 23.73 -26.76
N GLU A 40 -28.35 24.13 -27.68
CA GLU A 40 -28.69 24.99 -28.81
C GLU A 40 -29.70 24.32 -29.76
N ALA A 41 -29.63 22.99 -29.92
CA ALA A 41 -30.58 22.20 -30.70
C ALA A 41 -31.92 21.92 -29.96
N GLY A 42 -32.10 22.43 -28.73
CA GLY A 42 -33.33 22.24 -27.96
C GLY A 42 -33.56 20.81 -27.47
N GLN A 43 -32.50 20.00 -27.36
CA GLN A 43 -32.55 18.60 -26.89
C GLN A 43 -31.82 18.42 -25.54
N PRO A 44 -32.33 19.02 -24.44
CA PRO A 44 -31.69 18.96 -23.13
C PRO A 44 -31.60 17.52 -22.56
N ASP A 45 -32.49 16.62 -22.98
CA ASP A 45 -32.49 15.22 -22.54
C ASP A 45 -31.31 14.40 -23.10
N SER A 46 -30.61 14.93 -24.11
CA SER A 46 -29.43 14.28 -24.72
C SER A 46 -28.10 14.69 -24.07
N VAL A 47 -28.14 15.54 -23.04
CA VAL A 47 -26.95 16.07 -22.37
C VAL A 47 -26.25 14.96 -21.58
N TYR A 48 -25.01 14.65 -21.97
CA TYR A 48 -24.22 13.63 -21.29
C TYR A 48 -23.66 14.18 -19.96
N SER A 49 -23.85 13.42 -18.88
CA SER A 49 -23.36 13.81 -17.56
C SER A 49 -21.86 13.57 -17.42
N VAL A 50 -21.11 14.65 -17.22
CA VAL A 50 -19.65 14.63 -16.96
C VAL A 50 -19.31 14.34 -15.49
N ILE A 51 -20.30 14.28 -14.60
CA ILE A 51 -20.12 14.08 -13.16
C ILE A 51 -19.36 12.77 -12.85
N PRO A 52 -19.71 11.60 -13.43
CA PRO A 52 -19.00 10.36 -13.14
C PRO A 52 -17.52 10.41 -13.52
N LEU A 53 -17.17 11.08 -14.64
CA LEU A 53 -15.78 11.30 -15.04
C LEU A 53 -15.03 12.15 -14.02
N LEU A 54 -15.63 13.25 -13.58
CA LEU A 54 -15.02 14.17 -12.62
C LEU A 54 -14.76 13.46 -11.29
N VAL A 55 -15.78 12.79 -10.76
CA VAL A 55 -15.70 12.06 -9.48
C VAL A 55 -14.61 10.99 -9.53
N THR A 56 -14.58 10.16 -10.58
CA THR A 56 -13.55 9.11 -10.69
C THR A 56 -12.15 9.65 -10.81
N THR A 57 -11.96 10.80 -11.45
CA THR A 57 -10.66 11.48 -11.58
C THR A 57 -10.18 12.03 -10.24
N VAL A 58 -11.07 12.68 -9.48
CA VAL A 58 -10.77 13.19 -8.13
C VAL A 58 -10.45 12.03 -7.18
N VAL A 59 -11.22 10.93 -7.26
CA VAL A 59 -10.96 9.73 -6.45
C VAL A 59 -9.61 9.11 -6.82
N MET A 60 -9.25 9.02 -8.10
CA MET A 60 -7.94 8.51 -8.53
C MET A 60 -6.80 9.39 -8.02
N LEU A 61 -6.92 10.72 -8.11
CA LEU A 61 -5.95 11.68 -7.56
C LEU A 61 -5.79 11.48 -6.05
N ALA A 62 -6.90 11.43 -5.31
CA ALA A 62 -6.89 11.19 -3.88
C ALA A 62 -6.23 9.85 -3.53
N ALA A 63 -6.49 8.79 -4.30
CA ALA A 63 -5.89 7.47 -4.10
C ALA A 63 -4.37 7.48 -4.25
N VAL A 64 -3.85 8.17 -5.26
CA VAL A 64 -2.40 8.32 -5.48
C VAL A 64 -1.75 9.17 -4.38
N ILE A 65 -2.40 10.27 -3.96
CA ILE A 65 -1.93 11.09 -2.83
C ILE A 65 -1.90 10.25 -1.54
N LEU A 66 -2.96 9.48 -1.28
CA LEU A 66 -3.05 8.60 -0.11
C LEU A 66 -1.93 7.55 -0.12
N PHE A 67 -1.65 6.95 -1.27
CA PHE A 67 -0.58 5.98 -1.45
C PHE A 67 0.82 6.58 -1.22
N THR A 68 1.03 7.83 -1.64
CA THR A 68 2.34 8.50 -1.54
C THR A 68 2.60 9.02 -0.14
N VAL A 69 1.62 9.67 0.49
CA VAL A 69 1.71 10.29 1.81
C VAL A 69 1.63 9.24 2.93
N TRP A 70 0.69 8.28 2.84
CA TRP A 70 0.42 7.36 3.94
C TRP A 70 1.27 6.09 3.90
N LYS A 71 2.57 6.25 4.19
CA LYS A 71 3.57 5.17 4.09
C LYS A 71 3.23 3.88 4.87
N LYS A 72 2.53 4.00 6.00
CA LYS A 72 2.17 2.85 6.86
C LYS A 72 1.00 2.02 6.34
N ARG A 73 0.05 2.63 5.60
CA ARG A 73 -1.17 1.97 5.11
C ARG A 73 -1.39 2.19 3.61
N ARG A 74 -0.31 2.11 2.83
CA ARG A 74 -0.33 2.32 1.36
C ARG A 74 -1.31 1.41 0.61
N TYR A 75 -1.60 0.23 1.14
CA TYR A 75 -2.58 -0.70 0.55
C TYR A 75 -3.98 -0.10 0.43
N ILE A 76 -4.35 0.86 1.28
CA ILE A 76 -5.64 1.56 1.19
C ILE A 76 -5.69 2.41 -0.09
N GLY A 77 -4.65 3.21 -0.34
CA GLY A 77 -4.54 3.99 -1.58
C GLY A 77 -4.52 3.10 -2.82
N LEU A 78 -3.85 1.95 -2.75
CA LEU A 78 -3.85 0.97 -3.83
C LEU A 78 -5.25 0.39 -4.10
N ALA A 79 -5.99 0.00 -3.05
CA ALA A 79 -7.34 -0.54 -3.19
C ALA A 79 -8.32 0.48 -3.78
N VAL A 80 -8.24 1.74 -3.33
CA VAL A 80 -9.07 2.83 -3.87
C VAL A 80 -8.70 3.11 -5.33
N ALA A 81 -7.41 3.11 -5.69
CA ALA A 81 -6.96 3.30 -7.07
C ALA A 81 -7.45 2.17 -7.99
N LEU A 82 -7.44 0.92 -7.52
CA LEU A 82 -7.99 -0.21 -8.28
C LEU A 82 -9.50 -0.07 -8.48
N ALA A 83 -10.25 0.28 -7.43
CA ALA A 83 -11.69 0.52 -7.54
C ALA A 83 -12.02 1.66 -8.51
N ALA A 84 -11.26 2.76 -8.45
CA ALA A 84 -11.38 3.87 -9.39
C ALA A 84 -11.03 3.45 -10.82
N GLY A 85 -9.99 2.64 -11.01
CA GLY A 85 -9.61 2.09 -12.31
C GLY A 85 -10.74 1.26 -12.94
N VAL A 86 -11.39 0.39 -12.15
CA VAL A 86 -12.57 -0.37 -12.61
C VAL A 86 -13.72 0.57 -12.99
N ALA A 87 -14.02 1.56 -12.15
CA ALA A 87 -15.08 2.54 -12.44
C ALA A 87 -14.80 3.31 -13.74
N ILE A 88 -13.56 3.69 -14.01
CA ILE A 88 -13.16 4.37 -15.25
C ILE A 88 -13.39 3.47 -16.47
N VAL A 89 -13.10 2.17 -16.38
CA VAL A 89 -13.38 1.22 -17.47
C VAL A 89 -14.88 1.14 -17.75
N VAL A 90 -15.71 1.06 -16.70
CA VAL A 90 -17.17 1.04 -16.85
C VAL A 90 -17.68 2.33 -17.52
N ILE A 91 -17.21 3.49 -17.05
CA ILE A 91 -17.56 4.80 -17.63
C ILE A 91 -17.08 4.90 -19.08
N ALA A 92 -15.88 4.40 -19.39
CA ALA A 92 -15.38 4.41 -20.75
C ALA A 92 -16.27 3.55 -21.66
N LEU A 93 -16.68 2.36 -21.24
CA LEU A 93 -17.61 1.52 -22.01
C LEU A 93 -18.97 2.20 -22.21
N ASP A 94 -19.46 2.92 -21.19
CA ASP A 94 -20.69 3.71 -21.28
C ASP A 94 -20.57 4.85 -22.29
N MET A 95 -19.48 5.62 -22.24
CA MET A 95 -19.17 6.66 -23.23
C MET A 95 -19.10 6.12 -24.66
N GLY A 96 -18.58 4.90 -24.85
CA GLY A 96 -18.52 4.24 -26.16
C GLY A 96 -19.91 3.95 -26.73
N ARG A 97 -20.91 3.73 -25.87
CA ARG A 97 -22.31 3.56 -26.26
C ARG A 97 -23.01 4.89 -26.49
N ALA A 98 -22.69 5.91 -25.70
CA ALA A 98 -23.28 7.24 -25.82
C ALA A 98 -22.79 8.01 -27.07
N PHE A 99 -21.54 7.78 -27.49
CA PHE A 99 -20.91 8.43 -28.64
C PHE A 99 -20.48 7.44 -29.72
N PRO A 100 -21.42 6.71 -30.36
CA PRO A 100 -21.09 5.73 -31.37
C PRO A 100 -20.44 6.41 -32.58
N VAL A 101 -19.48 5.72 -33.18
CA VAL A 101 -18.86 6.17 -34.44
C VAL A 101 -19.93 6.22 -35.51
N ARG A 102 -20.20 7.41 -36.06
CA ARG A 102 -21.04 7.57 -37.24
C ARG A 102 -20.13 7.68 -38.45
N ILE A 103 -20.31 6.77 -39.41
CA ILE A 103 -19.60 6.83 -40.68
C ILE A 103 -20.17 8.02 -41.44
N SER A 104 -19.36 9.05 -41.70
CA SER A 104 -19.78 10.22 -42.47
C SER A 104 -19.06 10.26 -43.81
N SER A 105 -19.75 10.74 -44.85
CA SER A 105 -19.22 10.83 -46.21
C SER A 105 -18.10 11.87 -46.37
N TYR A 106 -17.78 12.63 -45.32
CA TYR A 106 -16.83 13.75 -45.31
C TYR A 106 -15.47 13.39 -44.68
N ASP A 107 -15.11 12.10 -44.65
CA ASP A 107 -13.80 11.59 -44.18
C ASP A 107 -13.44 11.99 -42.74
N THR A 108 -14.43 12.49 -42.01
CA THR A 108 -14.37 12.84 -40.59
C THR A 108 -15.48 12.06 -39.93
N ASP A 109 -15.19 10.82 -39.53
CA ASP A 109 -16.11 10.00 -38.76
C ASP A 109 -16.29 10.61 -37.36
N PRO A 110 -17.41 11.31 -37.08
CA PRO A 110 -17.63 11.93 -35.80
C PRO A 110 -18.02 10.82 -34.81
N GLY A 111 -17.31 10.74 -33.68
CA GLY A 111 -17.60 9.78 -32.62
C GLY A 111 -16.36 9.28 -31.88
N LEU A 112 -16.58 8.56 -30.78
CA LEU A 112 -15.50 7.88 -30.05
C LEU A 112 -15.25 6.52 -30.69
N THR A 113 -14.14 6.39 -31.42
CA THR A 113 -13.64 5.07 -31.80
C THR A 113 -13.17 4.32 -30.56
N THR A 114 -13.30 2.99 -30.55
CA THR A 114 -12.79 2.13 -29.48
C THR A 114 -11.33 2.42 -29.16
N TRP A 115 -10.52 2.76 -30.18
CA TRP A 115 -9.13 3.16 -30.01
C TRP A 115 -8.96 4.48 -29.25
N LYS A 116 -9.71 5.52 -29.60
CA LYS A 116 -9.71 6.81 -28.88
C LYS A 116 -10.14 6.63 -27.43
N LEU A 117 -11.09 5.72 -27.20
CA LEU A 117 -11.62 5.39 -25.88
C LEU A 117 -10.60 4.67 -24.99
N ILE A 118 -9.90 3.67 -25.55
CA ILE A 118 -8.80 2.97 -24.89
C ILE A 118 -7.68 3.96 -24.56
N TRP A 119 -7.27 4.76 -25.54
CA TRP A 119 -6.13 5.66 -25.40
C TRP A 119 -6.39 6.83 -24.44
N ARG A 120 -7.60 7.42 -24.41
CA ARG A 120 -7.90 8.56 -23.51
C ARG A 120 -8.33 8.14 -22.11
N HIS A 121 -9.10 7.06 -21.97
CA HIS A 121 -9.79 6.77 -20.72
C HIS A 121 -9.27 5.52 -20.02
N ILE A 122 -9.07 4.42 -20.76
CA ILE A 122 -8.60 3.15 -20.17
C ILE A 122 -7.13 3.23 -19.75
N GLY A 123 -6.34 4.12 -20.37
CA GLY A 123 -4.96 4.37 -19.97
C GLY A 123 -4.80 4.84 -18.51
N MET A 124 -5.83 5.40 -17.87
CA MET A 124 -5.78 5.76 -16.45
C MET A 124 -5.63 4.53 -15.53
N VAL A 125 -5.93 3.31 -16.01
CA VAL A 125 -5.67 2.03 -15.32
C VAL A 125 -4.16 1.73 -15.22
N LEU A 126 -3.32 2.38 -16.03
CA LEU A 126 -1.86 2.27 -15.88
C LEU A 126 -1.36 2.81 -14.53
N VAL A 127 -2.12 3.73 -13.91
CA VAL A 127 -1.78 4.28 -12.58
C VAL A 127 -1.77 3.19 -11.51
N PRO A 128 -2.86 2.45 -11.23
CA PRO A 128 -2.82 1.36 -10.27
C PRO A 128 -1.87 0.23 -10.70
N LEU A 129 -1.73 -0.04 -12.01
CA LEU A 129 -0.74 -1.02 -12.49
C LEU A 129 0.70 -0.63 -12.16
N ALA A 130 1.05 0.66 -12.17
CA ALA A 130 2.36 1.14 -11.73
C ALA A 130 2.50 1.17 -10.19
N MET A 131 1.40 1.35 -9.47
CA MET A 131 1.39 1.33 -8.00
C MET A 131 1.67 -0.07 -7.42
N ILE A 132 1.21 -1.14 -8.07
CA ILE A 132 1.43 -2.53 -7.64
C ILE A 132 2.93 -2.88 -7.50
N PRO A 133 3.77 -2.75 -8.55
CA PRO A 133 5.19 -3.06 -8.43
C PRO A 133 5.90 -2.10 -7.50
N ALA A 134 5.50 -0.82 -7.45
CA ALA A 134 6.04 0.13 -6.49
C ALA A 134 5.82 -0.34 -5.04
N TRP A 135 4.63 -0.84 -4.73
CA TRP A 135 4.27 -1.37 -3.42
C TRP A 135 4.98 -2.69 -3.10
N LEU A 136 5.03 -3.63 -4.05
CA LEU A 136 5.69 -4.92 -3.87
C LEU A 136 7.19 -4.76 -3.61
N CYS A 137 7.89 -3.92 -4.38
CA CYS A 137 9.32 -3.66 -4.19
C CYS A 137 9.62 -3.00 -2.85
N GLU A 138 8.76 -2.10 -2.37
CA GLU A 138 8.94 -1.48 -1.05
C GLU A 138 8.66 -2.45 0.09
N ARG A 139 7.65 -3.31 -0.06
CA ARG A 139 7.33 -4.32 0.95
C ARG A 139 8.46 -5.35 1.08
N ALA A 140 9.01 -5.82 -0.03
CA ALA A 140 10.18 -6.69 -0.04
C ALA A 140 11.37 -6.02 0.67
N TYR A 141 11.66 -4.75 0.33
CA TYR A 141 12.75 -4.00 0.96
C TYR A 141 12.58 -3.81 2.47
N MET A 142 11.36 -3.56 2.95
CA MET A 142 11.09 -3.42 4.39
C MET A 142 11.28 -4.74 5.13
N ASN A 143 10.82 -5.86 4.56
CA ASN A 143 11.04 -7.18 5.13
C ASN A 143 12.53 -7.53 5.22
N ASP A 144 13.31 -7.27 4.17
CA ASP A 144 14.77 -7.50 4.18
C ASP A 144 15.47 -6.66 5.24
N ARG A 145 15.06 -5.39 5.39
CA ARG A 145 15.63 -4.49 6.39
C ARG A 145 15.28 -4.91 7.81
N ASP A 146 14.03 -5.32 8.05
CA ASP A 146 13.59 -5.80 9.35
C ASP A 146 14.30 -7.12 9.72
N PHE A 147 14.55 -7.99 8.74
CA PHE A 147 15.36 -9.19 8.89
C PHE A 147 16.84 -8.88 9.21
N GLN A 148 17.45 -7.92 8.52
CA GLN A 148 18.81 -7.47 8.84
C GLN A 148 18.89 -6.84 10.23
N LEU A 149 17.88 -6.07 10.63
CA LEU A 149 17.80 -5.49 11.97
C LEU A 149 17.56 -6.55 13.06
N SER A 150 16.87 -7.65 12.78
CA SER A 150 16.77 -8.77 13.71
C SER A 150 18.10 -9.51 13.84
N LEU A 151 18.81 -9.73 12.73
CA LEU A 151 20.16 -10.33 12.77
C LEU A 151 21.17 -9.46 13.55
N ALA A 152 21.10 -8.14 13.40
CA ALA A 152 21.97 -7.22 14.14
C ALA A 152 21.59 -7.05 15.63
N LYS A 153 20.39 -7.48 16.03
CA LYS A 153 19.91 -7.42 17.42
C LYS A 153 20.04 -8.74 18.16
N GLU A 154 20.21 -9.85 17.44
CA GLU A 154 20.62 -11.10 18.08
C GLU A 154 22.02 -10.88 18.65
N PRO A 155 22.25 -11.21 19.94
CA PRO A 155 23.60 -11.18 20.48
C PRO A 155 24.41 -12.14 19.63
N THR A 156 25.31 -11.60 18.82
CA THR A 156 26.32 -12.40 18.14
C THR A 156 27.03 -13.18 19.24
N PHE A 157 26.65 -14.45 19.41
CA PHE A 157 27.39 -15.35 20.28
C PHE A 157 28.77 -15.41 19.69
N ASP A 158 29.72 -14.80 20.41
CA ASP A 158 31.11 -14.84 20.01
C ASP A 158 31.59 -16.28 20.17
N LEU A 159 31.54 -17.03 19.06
CA LEU A 159 32.02 -18.40 18.98
C LEU A 159 33.56 -18.44 18.89
N SER A 160 34.26 -17.33 19.11
CA SER A 160 35.73 -17.25 19.19
C SER A 160 36.32 -18.13 20.30
N GLY A 161 35.50 -18.79 21.12
CA GLY A 161 35.94 -19.69 22.18
C GLY A 161 36.60 -18.96 23.36
N ALA A 162 36.83 -17.65 23.27
CA ALA A 162 37.57 -16.88 24.26
C ALA A 162 36.88 -16.83 25.64
N ALA A 163 35.55 -16.96 25.68
CA ALA A 163 34.79 -16.96 26.94
C ALA A 163 34.67 -18.35 27.59
N ILE A 164 34.94 -19.45 26.87
CA ILE A 164 34.75 -20.81 27.39
C ILE A 164 36.04 -21.35 28.07
N PHE A 165 37.20 -20.75 27.78
CA PHE A 165 38.50 -21.18 28.30
C PHE A 165 39.18 -20.17 29.25
N ALA A 166 38.43 -19.23 29.84
CA ALA A 166 38.97 -18.39 30.91
C ALA A 166 39.03 -19.22 32.21
N ASP A 167 40.00 -20.12 32.27
CA ASP A 167 40.40 -20.79 33.50
C ASP A 167 41.13 -19.76 34.39
N GLU A 168 40.62 -19.65 35.61
CA GLU A 168 41.23 -19.03 36.80
C GLU A 168 41.62 -17.54 36.75
N GLY A 169 40.83 -16.72 37.45
CA GLY A 169 41.36 -15.58 38.23
C GLY A 169 40.92 -14.16 37.86
N GLY A 170 40.11 -13.95 36.82
CA GLY A 170 39.64 -12.61 36.42
C GLY A 170 38.27 -12.26 36.98
N ALA A 171 38.18 -11.19 37.77
CA ALA A 171 36.93 -10.67 38.34
C ALA A 171 35.80 -10.53 37.30
N PRO A 172 34.54 -10.85 37.65
CA PRO A 172 33.43 -10.78 36.69
C PRO A 172 33.25 -9.35 36.19
N ALA A 173 33.15 -9.20 34.87
CA ALA A 173 32.75 -7.95 34.23
C ALA A 173 31.41 -7.46 34.81
N PRO A 174 31.23 -6.14 35.00
CA PRO A 174 29.98 -5.62 35.55
C PRO A 174 28.82 -6.00 34.62
N GLU A 175 27.93 -6.88 35.10
CA GLU A 175 26.65 -7.13 34.47
C GLU A 175 25.94 -5.78 34.30
N THR A 176 25.88 -5.29 33.06
CA THR A 176 24.93 -4.25 32.69
C THR A 176 23.55 -4.89 32.71
N GLY A 177 22.97 -4.91 33.92
CA GLY A 177 21.67 -5.50 34.21
C GLY A 177 20.59 -4.93 33.30
N HIS A 178 20.28 -5.66 32.23
CA HIS A 178 19.07 -5.44 31.48
C HIS A 178 17.88 -5.67 32.42
N ARG A 179 17.17 -4.58 32.75
CA ARG A 179 15.90 -4.65 33.48
C ARG A 179 14.97 -5.65 32.78
N LEU A 180 14.76 -6.80 33.41
CA LEU A 180 13.79 -7.81 32.99
C LEU A 180 12.44 -7.15 32.69
N LYS A 181 11.86 -7.47 31.52
CA LYS A 181 10.50 -7.06 31.16
C LYS A 181 9.54 -7.42 32.30
N LYS A 182 8.63 -6.49 32.63
CA LYS A 182 7.73 -6.55 33.81
C LYS A 182 6.98 -7.88 33.96
N SER A 183 6.74 -8.61 32.86
CA SER A 183 6.13 -9.94 32.83
C SER A 183 7.02 -11.06 33.41
N LEU A 184 8.33 -11.05 33.14
CA LEU A 184 9.28 -12.02 33.67
C LEU A 184 9.53 -11.79 35.15
N ARG A 185 9.60 -10.52 35.58
CA ARG A 185 9.73 -10.16 37.00
C ARG A 185 8.53 -10.64 37.82
N ARG A 186 7.32 -10.57 37.25
CA ARG A 186 6.09 -11.06 37.91
C ARG A 186 6.05 -12.58 38.00
N LYS A 187 6.55 -13.30 36.99
CA LYS A 187 6.70 -14.77 37.03
C LYS A 187 7.74 -15.23 38.06
N GLN A 188 8.88 -14.55 38.16
CA GLN A 188 9.89 -14.88 39.18
C GLN A 188 9.42 -14.57 40.60
N GLN A 189 8.68 -13.47 40.80
CA GLN A 189 8.07 -13.17 42.10
C GLN A 189 6.93 -14.14 42.46
N ALA A 190 6.23 -14.69 41.48
CA ALA A 190 5.23 -15.74 41.70
C ALA A 190 5.91 -17.09 42.01
N ALA A 191 7.02 -17.42 41.34
CA ALA A 191 7.78 -18.65 41.58
C ALA A 191 8.53 -18.61 42.93
N GLY A 192 9.08 -17.47 43.32
CA GLY A 192 9.78 -17.28 44.61
C GLY A 192 8.86 -17.16 45.83
N LYS A 193 7.54 -17.07 45.64
CA LYS A 193 6.56 -17.10 46.74
C LYS A 193 5.97 -18.49 47.00
N ALA A 194 6.35 -19.50 46.22
CA ALA A 194 5.84 -20.85 46.33
C ALA A 194 6.74 -21.78 47.16
N ASP A 195 7.45 -21.25 48.16
CA ASP A 195 7.96 -22.08 49.26
C ASP A 195 7.97 -21.26 50.55
N PRO A 196 7.03 -21.52 51.46
CA PRO A 196 7.47 -22.01 52.75
C PRO A 196 6.47 -22.99 53.37
N LYS A 197 6.88 -24.25 53.56
CA LYS A 197 6.63 -25.10 54.75
C LYS A 197 6.52 -26.57 54.32
N GLY A 198 7.39 -27.41 54.88
CA GLY A 198 7.10 -28.84 54.94
C GLY A 198 8.25 -29.82 55.14
N ARG A 199 9.40 -29.44 55.74
CA ARG A 199 10.30 -30.46 56.31
C ARG A 199 9.86 -30.78 57.73
N GLY A 200 8.88 -31.69 57.82
CA GLY A 200 8.52 -32.37 59.06
C GLY A 200 9.68 -33.25 59.51
N ALA A 201 10.15 -33.00 60.74
CA ALA A 201 11.09 -33.85 61.45
C ALA A 201 10.44 -35.21 61.71
N ASN A 202 11.07 -36.29 61.25
CA ASN A 202 10.68 -37.65 61.63
C ASN A 202 11.66 -38.13 62.72
N LYS A 203 11.13 -38.31 63.93
CA LYS A 203 11.83 -38.82 65.11
C LYS A 203 11.45 -40.30 65.22
N PRO A 204 12.39 -41.26 65.30
CA PRO A 204 12.02 -42.67 65.42
C PRO A 204 11.58 -42.98 66.85
N ASP A 205 10.43 -43.64 66.95
CA ASP A 205 9.85 -44.15 68.19
C ASP A 205 10.70 -45.27 68.80
N LYS A 206 10.74 -45.26 70.14
CA LYS A 206 11.24 -46.34 70.99
C LYS A 206 10.10 -47.30 71.29
N SER A 207 10.33 -48.60 71.15
CA SER A 207 9.81 -49.69 71.99
C SER A 207 10.54 -50.97 71.55
N ALA A 208 11.36 -51.57 72.42
CA ALA A 208 11.02 -52.45 73.55
C ALA A 208 10.91 -53.91 73.07
#